data_AF-A0A519CZQ8-F1
#
_entry.id   AF-A0A519CZQ8-F1
#
_cell.length_a   1.000
_cell.length_b   1.000
_cell.length_c   1.000
_cell.angle_alpha   90.00
_cell.angle_beta   90.00
_cell.angle_gamma   90.00
#
_symmetry.space_group_name_H-M   'P 1'
#
loop_
_entity.id
_entity.type
_entity.pdbx_description
1 polymer ?
#
loop_
_entity_poly.entity_id
_entity_poly.type
_entity_poly.pdbx_seq_one_letter_code
_entity_poly.pdbx_strand_id
1 'polypeptide(L)'
;TVALYSAWSPIIDILGTPFDAHLPFYPAAHIRPDIQNWSDSPILILHGDADDWTPLHLVEGLMPQLPNATLHVYLGAHHSFDSEKEFTFLPKAVRLRKRTARIDMNGHMSGKLFLGIRLPLNERWQRRWIIRILRNRGAHVEGNPAARADSLVRAREFFIEQLF
;
A
#
# COMPACT_ATOMS: atom_id res chain seq x y z
N THR A 1 4.01 -2.00 -1.07
CA THR A 1 2.85 -2.90 -0.93
C THR A 1 3.14 -4.20 -0.18
N VAL A 2 4.10 -5.03 -0.60
CA VAL A 2 4.36 -6.35 0.02
C VAL A 2 4.76 -6.22 1.50
N ALA A 3 5.68 -5.32 1.83
CA ALA A 3 6.14 -5.13 3.21
C ALA A 3 5.04 -4.77 4.23
N LEU A 4 3.97 -4.09 3.81
CA LEU A 4 2.84 -3.79 4.69
C LEU A 4 2.04 -5.06 5.02
N TYR A 5 1.72 -5.86 3.99
CA TYR A 5 0.89 -7.05 4.16
C TYR A 5 1.67 -8.26 4.69
N SER A 6 3.01 -8.20 4.78
CA SER A 6 3.77 -9.23 5.50
C SER A 6 3.57 -9.17 7.01
N ALA A 7 2.99 -8.08 7.55
CA ALA A 7 2.55 -7.99 8.94
C ALA A 7 1.18 -8.64 9.18
N TRP A 8 0.48 -9.10 8.14
CA TRP A 8 -0.86 -9.67 8.27
C TRP A 8 -0.80 -11.14 8.70
N SER A 9 -1.50 -11.54 9.77
CA SER A 9 -1.33 -12.88 10.36
C SER A 9 -1.54 -14.04 9.40
N PRO A 10 -2.55 -14.06 8.50
CA PRO A 10 -2.67 -15.14 7.51
C PRO A 10 -1.46 -15.30 6.60
N ILE A 11 -0.70 -14.22 6.34
CA ILE A 11 0.56 -14.29 5.59
C ILE A 11 1.68 -14.85 6.47
N ILE A 12 1.76 -14.38 7.72
CA ILE A 12 2.73 -14.87 8.71
C ILE A 12 2.57 -16.38 8.93
N ASP A 13 1.34 -16.86 9.09
CA ASP A 13 1.03 -18.27 9.33
C ASP A 13 1.52 -19.18 8.19
N ILE A 14 1.44 -18.70 6.94
CA ILE A 14 1.93 -19.41 5.76
C ILE A 14 3.47 -19.37 5.69
N LEU A 15 4.09 -18.26 6.07
CA LEU A 15 5.55 -18.10 6.07
C LEU A 15 6.22 -18.81 7.26
N GLY A 16 5.47 -19.08 8.33
CA GLY A 16 5.90 -19.82 9.53
C GLY A 16 6.61 -18.99 10.59
N THR A 17 7.07 -17.78 10.28
CA THR A 17 7.73 -16.88 11.24
C THR A 17 7.43 -15.42 10.87
N PRO A 18 7.05 -14.57 11.84
CA PRO A 18 6.85 -13.14 11.56
C PRO A 18 8.18 -12.44 11.25
N PHE A 19 8.12 -11.36 10.48
CA PHE A 19 9.25 -10.44 10.36
C PHE A 19 9.31 -9.54 11.61
N ASP A 20 10.52 -9.17 12.02
CA ASP A 20 10.73 -8.33 13.21
C ASP A 20 10.37 -6.85 12.95
N ALA A 21 10.36 -6.39 11.69
CA ALA A 21 10.03 -5.02 11.32
C ALA A 21 9.54 -4.90 9.86
N HIS A 22 8.76 -3.85 9.57
CA HIS A 22 8.16 -3.62 8.25
C HIS A 22 8.35 -2.16 7.79
N LEU A 23 8.91 -1.96 6.60
CA LEU A 23 9.16 -0.62 6.03
C LEU A 23 8.54 -0.46 4.64
N PRO A 24 7.22 -0.31 4.51
CA PRO A 24 6.59 -0.06 3.21
C PRO A 24 6.74 1.39 2.74
N PHE A 25 7.31 1.56 1.55
CA PHE A 25 7.23 2.80 0.77
C PHE A 25 5.95 2.79 -0.07
N TYR A 26 5.18 3.89 0.02
CA TYR A 26 3.94 4.17 -0.73
C TYR A 26 3.07 2.90 -0.97
N PRO A 27 2.70 2.16 0.10
CA PRO A 27 1.95 0.93 -0.08
C PRO A 27 0.56 1.20 -0.65
N ALA A 28 0.15 0.36 -1.59
CA ALA A 28 -1.18 0.42 -2.19
C ALA A 28 -2.34 0.40 -1.18
N ALA A 29 -2.16 -0.26 -0.02
CA ALA A 29 -3.03 -0.25 1.16
C ALA A 29 -4.55 -0.27 0.92
N HIS A 30 -5.02 -0.88 -0.17
CA HIS A 30 -6.45 -0.90 -0.56
C HIS A 30 -7.15 -2.20 -0.19
N ILE A 31 -6.41 -3.23 0.24
CA ILE A 31 -6.99 -4.48 0.70
C ILE A 31 -7.49 -4.29 2.13
N ARG A 32 -8.72 -4.74 2.40
CA ARG A 32 -9.39 -4.72 3.69
C ARG A 32 -9.78 -6.15 4.06
N PRO A 33 -8.99 -6.83 4.90
CA PRO A 33 -9.28 -8.20 5.30
C PRO A 33 -10.39 -8.26 6.35
N ASP A 34 -11.16 -9.36 6.32
CA ASP A 34 -12.05 -9.72 7.42
C ASP A 34 -11.26 -10.12 8.67
N ILE A 35 -10.18 -10.89 8.48
CA ILE A 35 -9.24 -11.22 9.54
C ILE A 35 -8.36 -9.98 9.75
N GLN A 36 -8.63 -9.21 10.80
CA GLN A 36 -7.89 -7.98 11.11
C GLN A 36 -6.84 -8.22 12.21
N ASN A 37 -6.20 -9.39 12.18
CA ASN A 37 -5.07 -9.69 13.04
C ASN A 37 -3.78 -9.30 12.33
N TRP A 38 -2.97 -8.49 13.00
CA TRP A 38 -1.72 -7.94 12.46
C TRP A 38 -0.62 -8.13 13.50
N SER A 39 0.62 -8.28 13.05
CA SER A 39 1.79 -8.35 13.93
C SER A 39 1.93 -7.08 14.76
N ASP A 40 2.38 -7.24 15.99
CA ASP A 40 2.84 -6.14 16.85
C ASP A 40 4.26 -5.66 16.48
N SER A 41 4.92 -6.31 15.51
CA SER A 41 6.19 -5.87 14.94
C SER A 41 6.08 -4.41 14.42
N PRO A 42 7.07 -3.55 14.70
CA PRO A 42 7.08 -2.17 14.23
C PRO A 42 6.88 -2.02 12.72
N ILE A 43 6.04 -1.07 12.32
CA ILE A 43 5.80 -0.71 10.92
C ILE A 43 6.09 0.78 10.72
N LEU A 44 7.08 1.12 9.89
CA LEU A 44 7.30 2.49 9.42
C LEU A 44 6.81 2.64 7.99
N ILE A 45 5.74 3.40 7.79
CA ILE A 45 5.18 3.68 6.46
C ILE A 45 5.69 5.03 5.99
N LEU A 46 6.33 5.05 4.82
CA LEU A 46 6.83 6.28 4.19
C LEU A 46 5.99 6.58 2.94
N HIS A 47 5.36 7.74 2.88
CA HIS A 47 4.39 8.04 1.82
C HIS A 47 4.39 9.49 1.38
N GLY A 48 4.30 9.74 0.07
CA GLY A 48 4.02 11.08 -0.46
C GLY A 48 2.52 11.37 -0.49
N ASP A 49 2.11 12.59 -0.16
CA ASP A 49 0.69 12.98 -0.16
C ASP A 49 0.13 13.35 -1.55
N ALA A 50 1.01 13.64 -2.51
CA ALA A 50 0.66 13.91 -3.90
C ALA A 50 0.59 12.63 -4.77
N ASP A 51 0.77 11.45 -4.17
CA ASP A 51 0.66 10.16 -4.86
C ASP A 51 -0.77 9.91 -5.40
N ASP A 52 -0.93 9.97 -6.72
CA ASP A 52 -2.18 9.67 -7.42
C ASP A 52 -2.24 8.23 -7.97
N TRP A 53 -1.18 7.43 -7.78
CA TRP A 53 -1.11 6.02 -8.13
C TRP A 53 -1.68 5.16 -6.99
N THR A 54 -1.15 5.33 -5.78
CA THR A 54 -1.56 4.65 -4.55
C THR A 54 -1.88 5.69 -3.48
N PRO A 55 -3.05 6.33 -3.51
CA PRO A 55 -3.31 7.51 -2.69
C PRO A 55 -3.19 7.29 -1.18
N LEU A 56 -2.57 8.26 -0.48
CA LEU A 56 -2.28 8.26 0.96
C LEU A 56 -3.47 7.84 1.84
N HIS A 57 -4.68 8.31 1.52
CA HIS A 57 -5.89 8.00 2.31
C HIS A 57 -6.19 6.50 2.44
N LEU A 58 -5.64 5.66 1.56
CA LEU A 58 -5.76 4.21 1.67
C LEU A 58 -4.93 3.66 2.84
N VAL A 59 -3.77 4.26 3.11
CA VAL A 59 -2.99 3.98 4.33
C VAL A 59 -3.71 4.53 5.55
N GLU A 60 -4.11 5.81 5.53
CA GLU A 60 -4.80 6.45 6.65
C GLU A 60 -6.04 5.64 7.08
N GLY A 61 -6.83 5.17 6.12
CA GLY A 61 -8.00 4.33 6.40
C GLY A 61 -7.70 2.89 6.82
N LEU A 62 -6.44 2.46 6.83
CA LEU A 62 -6.00 1.17 7.37
C LEU A 62 -5.30 1.32 8.73
N MET A 63 -4.68 2.47 9.01
CA MET A 63 -3.94 2.76 10.24
C MET A 63 -4.65 2.31 11.53
N PRO A 64 -5.97 2.50 11.73
CA PRO A 64 -6.63 2.05 12.95
C PRO A 64 -6.59 0.53 13.21
N GLN A 65 -6.24 -0.27 12.21
CA GLN A 65 -6.10 -1.73 12.33
C GLN A 65 -4.65 -2.17 12.59
N LEU A 66 -3.67 -1.26 12.45
CA LEU A 66 -2.26 -1.59 12.56
C LEU A 66 -1.76 -1.22 13.96
N PRO A 67 -1.48 -2.19 14.85
CA PRO A 67 -1.24 -1.92 16.27
C PRO A 67 0.05 -1.12 16.52
N ASN A 68 1.10 -1.35 15.72
CA ASN A 68 2.41 -0.73 15.90
C ASN A 68 2.90 -0.05 14.61
N ALA A 69 2.05 0.80 14.00
CA ALA A 69 2.39 1.52 12.78
C ALA A 69 2.60 3.01 13.01
N THR A 70 3.66 3.53 12.41
CA THR A 70 3.93 4.96 12.25
C THR A 70 3.85 5.33 10.78
N LEU A 71 3.15 6.41 10.45
CA LEU A 71 3.07 6.96 9.10
C LEU A 71 3.85 8.29 9.04
N HIS A 72 4.86 8.34 8.19
CA HIS A 72 5.56 9.56 7.84
C HIS A 72 5.15 10.02 6.43
N VAL A 73 4.70 11.27 6.35
CA VAL A 73 4.16 11.86 5.12
C VAL A 73 5.10 12.92 4.57
N TYR A 74 5.49 12.77 3.30
CA TYR A 74 6.25 13.77 2.55
C TYR A 74 5.29 14.69 1.77
N LEU A 75 5.19 15.95 2.22
CA LEU A 75 4.35 16.97 1.59
C LEU A 75 4.82 17.28 0.16
N GLY A 76 3.88 17.27 -0.78
CA GLY A 76 4.08 17.50 -2.21
C GLY A 76 4.78 16.36 -2.95
N ALA A 77 5.06 15.22 -2.31
CA ALA A 77 5.79 14.13 -2.93
C ALA A 77 4.84 13.15 -3.63
N HIS A 78 5.21 12.73 -4.85
CA HIS A 78 4.44 11.76 -5.64
C HIS A 78 4.89 10.31 -5.38
N HIS A 79 4.28 9.37 -6.10
CA HIS A 79 4.79 8.01 -6.18
C HIS A 79 6.23 8.03 -6.73
N SER A 80 7.10 7.16 -6.19
CA SER A 80 8.53 7.12 -6.50
C SER A 80 9.34 8.34 -6.02
N PHE A 81 8.90 8.99 -4.94
CA PHE A 81 9.61 10.13 -4.32
C PHE A 81 11.08 9.82 -3.94
N ASP A 82 11.40 8.55 -3.73
CA ASP A 82 12.71 8.00 -3.38
C ASP A 82 13.64 7.80 -4.61
N SER A 83 13.23 8.25 -5.78
CA SER A 83 13.98 8.12 -7.03
C SER A 83 14.45 9.47 -7.61
N GLU A 84 15.15 9.43 -8.75
CA GLU A 84 15.56 10.64 -9.51
C GLU A 84 14.59 10.97 -10.66
N LYS A 85 13.41 10.34 -10.70
CA LYS A 85 12.49 10.47 -11.83
C LYS A 85 12.00 11.91 -11.96
N GLU A 86 11.99 12.43 -13.18
CA GLU A 86 11.22 13.63 -13.51
C GLU A 86 9.71 13.37 -13.41
N PHE A 87 8.93 14.44 -13.24
CA PHE A 87 7.48 14.37 -13.23
C PHE A 87 6.94 13.75 -14.53
N THR A 88 6.52 12.48 -14.45
CA THR A 88 6.20 11.66 -15.62
C THR A 88 4.80 11.06 -15.49
N PHE A 89 3.96 11.27 -16.50
CA PHE A 89 2.68 10.59 -16.62
C PHE A 89 2.83 9.18 -17.21
N LEU A 90 2.34 8.16 -16.50
CA LEU A 90 2.36 6.76 -16.90
C LEU A 90 0.96 6.30 -17.35
N PRO A 91 0.65 6.34 -18.67
CA PRO A 91 -0.72 6.10 -19.17
C PRO A 91 -1.23 4.68 -18.94
N LYS A 92 -0.34 3.71 -18.67
CA LYS A 92 -0.67 2.30 -18.44
C LYS A 92 -0.71 1.94 -16.95
N ALA A 93 -0.29 2.82 -16.05
CA ALA A 93 -0.34 2.59 -14.61
C ALA A 93 -1.78 2.37 -14.18
N VAL A 94 -2.06 1.29 -13.46
CA VAL A 94 -3.38 1.03 -12.87
C VAL A 94 -3.39 1.72 -11.52
N ARG A 95 -4.06 2.87 -11.46
CA ARG A 95 -4.16 3.65 -10.22
C ARG A 95 -5.31 3.19 -9.36
N LEU A 96 -5.11 3.37 -8.07
CA LEU A 96 -6.14 3.27 -7.07
C LEU A 96 -6.85 4.62 -6.94
N ARG A 97 -8.06 4.56 -6.41
CA ARG A 97 -8.86 5.72 -6.02
C ARG A 97 -9.39 5.42 -4.62
N LYS A 98 -10.57 5.91 -4.28
CA LYS A 98 -11.24 5.68 -2.99
C LYS A 98 -11.75 4.25 -2.75
N ARG A 99 -11.63 3.33 -3.73
CA ARG A 99 -12.20 1.98 -3.62
C ARG A 99 -11.21 1.02 -3.00
N THR A 100 -11.70 0.20 -2.08
CA THR A 100 -10.96 -0.91 -1.46
C THR A 100 -11.41 -2.26 -2.02
N ALA A 101 -10.54 -3.26 -1.90
CA ALA A 101 -10.86 -4.65 -2.14
C ALA A 101 -11.00 -5.36 -0.78
N ARG A 102 -12.08 -6.10 -0.59
CA ARG A 102 -12.24 -6.97 0.57
C ARG A 102 -11.55 -8.31 0.30
N ILE A 103 -10.87 -8.86 1.29
CA ILE A 103 -10.48 -10.28 1.31
C ILE A 103 -11.21 -10.96 2.47
N ASP A 104 -11.94 -12.03 2.17
CA ASP A 104 -12.68 -12.76 3.19
C ASP A 104 -11.83 -13.79 3.94
N MET A 105 -12.40 -14.41 4.97
CA MET A 105 -11.71 -15.44 5.78
C MET A 105 -11.26 -16.68 4.99
N ASN A 106 -11.82 -16.90 3.79
CA ASN A 106 -11.44 -17.99 2.90
C ASN A 106 -10.40 -17.53 1.84
N GLY A 107 -9.90 -16.30 1.94
CA GLY A 107 -8.95 -15.74 0.99
C GLY A 107 -9.58 -15.21 -0.30
N HIS A 108 -10.91 -15.18 -0.43
CA HIS A 108 -11.54 -14.67 -1.64
C HIS A 108 -11.58 -13.14 -1.66
N MET A 109 -10.99 -12.57 -2.70
CA MET A 109 -11.01 -11.13 -2.95
C MET A 109 -12.26 -10.71 -3.71
N SER A 110 -12.86 -9.59 -3.29
CA SER A 110 -13.97 -8.95 -3.99
C SER A 110 -13.93 -7.42 -3.89
N GLY A 111 -14.49 -6.74 -4.88
CA GLY A 111 -14.64 -5.29 -4.89
C GLY A 111 -16.11 -4.90 -5.00
N LYS A 112 -16.53 -3.86 -4.27
CA LYS A 112 -17.89 -3.31 -4.39
C LYS A 112 -17.93 -2.34 -5.58
N LEU A 113 -18.73 -2.68 -6.60
CA LEU A 113 -19.06 -1.82 -7.73
C LEU A 113 -20.41 -1.10 -7.48
N PHE A 114 -20.88 -0.29 -8.43
CA PHE A 114 -22.13 0.47 -8.39
C PHE A 114 -23.30 -0.30 -7.74
N LEU A 115 -24.17 0.40 -7.02
CA LEU A 115 -25.39 -0.16 -6.39
C LEU A 115 -25.12 -1.37 -5.44
N GLY A 116 -23.90 -1.52 -4.96
CA GLY A 116 -23.56 -2.52 -3.94
C GLY A 116 -23.22 -3.91 -4.46
N ILE A 117 -23.18 -4.10 -5.77
CA ILE A 117 -22.78 -5.37 -6.40
C ILE A 117 -21.31 -5.67 -6.04
N ARG A 118 -21.06 -6.83 -5.43
CA ARG A 118 -19.70 -7.33 -5.19
C ARG A 118 -19.26 -8.17 -6.37
N LEU A 119 -18.10 -7.84 -6.94
CA LEU A 119 -17.49 -8.59 -8.03
C LEU A 119 -16.19 -9.26 -7.55
N PRO A 120 -15.92 -10.50 -7.97
CA PRO A 120 -14.71 -11.21 -7.58
C PRO A 120 -13.47 -10.56 -8.21
N LEU A 121 -12.32 -10.66 -7.52
CA LEU A 121 -11.03 -10.08 -7.94
C LEU A 121 -9.87 -11.09 -7.92
N ASN A 122 -10.15 -12.37 -7.72
CA ASN A 122 -9.13 -13.42 -7.59
C ASN A 122 -8.39 -13.65 -8.92
N GLU A 123 -9.16 -13.73 -10.01
CA GLU A 123 -8.61 -14.05 -11.32
C GLU A 123 -8.07 -12.83 -12.06
N ARG A 124 -7.03 -13.06 -12.88
CA ARG A 124 -6.44 -11.99 -13.70
C ARG A 124 -7.46 -11.36 -14.64
N TRP A 125 -8.33 -12.16 -15.24
CA TRP A 125 -9.36 -11.67 -16.17
C TRP A 125 -10.43 -10.84 -15.46
N GLN A 126 -10.82 -11.21 -14.23
CA GLN A 126 -11.76 -10.44 -13.40
C GLN A 126 -11.20 -9.04 -13.12
N ARG A 127 -9.94 -8.96 -12.66
CA ARG A 127 -9.24 -7.69 -12.42
C ARG A 127 -9.13 -6.85 -13.69
N ARG A 128 -8.81 -7.45 -14.83
CA ARG A 128 -8.75 -6.75 -16.14
C ARG A 128 -10.10 -6.13 -16.53
N TRP A 129 -11.20 -6.86 -16.33
CA TRP A 129 -12.55 -6.34 -16.59
C TRP A 129 -12.89 -5.15 -15.70
N ILE A 130 -12.62 -5.27 -14.39
CA ILE A 130 -12.83 -4.17 -13.44
C ILE A 130 -12.02 -2.93 -13.82
N ILE A 131 -10.75 -3.09 -14.20
CA ILE A 131 -9.90 -1.98 -14.65
C ILE A 131 -10.50 -1.26 -15.86
N ARG A 132 -11.06 -2.03 -16.81
CA ARG A 132 -11.73 -1.48 -18.00
C ARG A 132 -13.01 -0.73 -17.64
N ILE A 133 -13.85 -1.31 -16.78
CA ILE A 133 -15.11 -0.68 -16.31
C ILE A 133 -14.82 0.61 -15.54
N LEU A 134 -13.85 0.57 -14.63
CA LEU A 134 -13.49 1.73 -13.79
C LEU A 134 -12.66 2.78 -14.51
N ARG A 135 -12.10 2.46 -15.68
CA ARG A 135 -11.22 3.35 -16.47
C ARG A 135 -10.11 3.95 -15.60
N ASN A 136 -9.53 3.15 -14.70
CA ASN A 136 -8.58 3.61 -13.67
C ASN A 136 -7.12 3.50 -14.13
N ARG A 137 -6.84 3.87 -15.38
CA ARG A 137 -5.46 3.98 -15.88
C ARG A 137 -4.95 5.43 -15.86
N GLY A 138 -3.63 5.57 -15.77
CA GLY A 138 -2.94 6.85 -15.72
C GLY A 138 -2.65 7.29 -14.28
N ALA A 139 -1.37 7.49 -13.98
CA ALA A 139 -0.85 8.02 -12.72
C ALA A 139 0.47 8.75 -12.98
N HIS A 140 0.91 9.57 -12.04
CA HIS A 140 2.18 10.28 -12.09
C HIS A 140 3.20 9.62 -11.17
N VAL A 141 4.46 9.76 -11.56
CA VAL A 141 5.62 9.47 -10.71
C VAL A 141 6.53 10.68 -10.74
N GLU A 142 7.18 10.97 -9.63
CA GLU A 142 8.18 12.02 -9.53
C GLU A 142 9.10 11.73 -8.34
N GLY A 143 10.39 11.87 -8.55
CA GLY A 143 11.39 11.89 -7.50
C GLY A 143 11.38 13.21 -6.75
N ASN A 144 11.60 13.19 -5.43
CA ASN A 144 11.68 14.39 -4.62
C ASN A 144 13.02 14.37 -3.86
N PRO A 145 13.99 15.25 -4.17
CA PRO A 145 15.33 15.18 -3.58
C PRO A 145 15.34 15.22 -2.05
N ALA A 146 14.48 16.03 -1.43
CA ALA A 146 14.39 16.13 0.03
C ALA A 146 13.78 14.85 0.64
N ALA A 147 12.63 14.40 0.12
CA ALA A 147 11.98 13.18 0.58
C ALA A 147 12.86 11.95 0.36
N ARG A 148 13.58 11.89 -0.77
CA ARG A 148 14.54 10.82 -1.07
C ARG A 148 15.66 10.76 -0.04
N ALA A 149 16.32 11.89 0.23
CA ALA A 149 17.42 11.93 1.19
C ALA A 149 16.94 11.53 2.59
N ASP A 150 15.83 12.10 3.06
CA ASP A 150 15.26 11.83 4.37
C ASP A 150 14.76 10.38 4.49
N SER A 151 14.07 9.86 3.47
CA SER A 151 13.54 8.48 3.49
C SER A 151 14.62 7.41 3.59
N LEU A 152 15.79 7.63 2.95
CA LEU A 152 16.93 6.71 3.08
C LEU A 152 17.53 6.72 4.48
N VAL A 153 17.63 7.91 5.11
CA VAL A 153 18.10 8.04 6.49
C VAL A 153 17.13 7.37 7.45
N ARG A 154 15.83 7.70 7.37
CA ARG A 154 14.78 7.09 8.21
C ARG A 154 14.72 5.58 8.05
N ALA A 155 14.80 5.09 6.82
CA ALA A 155 14.82 3.65 6.52
C ALA A 155 15.96 2.94 7.26
N ARG A 156 17.16 3.52 7.18
CA ARG A 156 18.36 3.00 7.83
C ARG A 156 18.21 3.06 9.35
N GLU A 157 17.82 4.19 9.90
CA GLU A 157 17.67 4.39 11.35
C GLU A 157 16.63 3.44 11.93
N PHE A 158 15.50 3.29 11.26
CA PHE A 158 14.46 2.35 11.65
C PHE A 158 14.99 0.92 11.74
N PHE A 159 15.70 0.42 10.72
CA PHE A 159 16.24 -0.93 10.79
C PHE A 159 17.38 -1.10 11.79
N ILE A 160 18.20 -0.07 12.01
CA ILE A 160 19.21 -0.10 13.09
C ILE A 160 18.51 -0.23 14.44
N GLU A 161 17.48 0.57 14.70
CA GLU A 161 16.76 0.57 15.97
C GLU A 161 16.01 -0.75 16.24
N GLN A 162 15.40 -1.35 15.21
CA GLN A 162 14.54 -2.52 15.40
C GLN A 162 15.28 -3.87 15.27
N LEU A 163 16.46 -3.92 14.64
CA LEU A 163 17.12 -5.19 14.31
C LEU A 163 18.53 -5.35 14.91
N PHE A 164 19.08 -4.33 15.58
CA PHE A 164 20.42 -4.35 16.19
C PHE A 164 20.40 -3.74 17.60
#